data_AF-A0A538T0Z0-F1
#
_entry.id   AF-A0A538T0Z0-F1
#
_cell.length_a   1.000
_cell.length_b   1.000
_cell.length_c   1.000
_cell.angle_alpha   90.00
_cell.angle_beta   90.00
_cell.angle_gamma   90.00
#
_symmetry.space_group_name_H-M   'P 1'
#
loop_
_entity.id
_entity.type
_entity.pdbx_description
1 polymer ?
#
loop_
_entity_poly.entity_id
_entity_poly.type
_entity_poly.pdbx_seq_one_letter_code
_entity_poly.pdbx_strand_id
1 'polypeptide(L)'
;MRPLHAAHGGQGLRVRWHPPDFPLREAAEGVLRESIHELGLSDVVRDVHVHVDLRNRDDHAYIEWNTHDHRAVRLSFALGNFVTPARRRAWTRTWGRRAGVPPVEPRQFSRKCFAEACLHELYHLRDDHEAGVDLAAHPEEDREALNELWNVWIDGRLNRRGLPAMTRGERRRVFVRTLSHYPRFTRRGERIFNALWTADHLGPKELRAFLAEIQSPHDTGRRAKRRGR
;
A
#
# COMPACT_ATOMS: atom_id res chain seq x y z
N MET A 1 -43.90 20.08 1.27
CA MET A 1 -42.56 20.70 1.39
C MET A 1 -41.73 19.85 2.35
N ARG A 2 -40.68 19.20 1.88
CA ARG A 2 -39.71 18.46 2.72
C ARG A 2 -38.56 19.41 3.06
N PRO A 3 -37.99 19.38 4.28
CA PRO A 3 -36.84 20.20 4.58
C PRO A 3 -35.62 19.69 3.80
N LEU A 4 -35.02 20.60 3.03
CA LEU A 4 -33.71 20.45 2.43
C LEU A 4 -32.70 20.13 3.53
N HIS A 5 -32.02 19.00 3.39
CA HIS A 5 -30.85 18.67 4.20
C HIS A 5 -29.89 19.85 4.17
N ALA A 6 -29.61 20.38 5.36
CA ALA A 6 -28.62 21.40 5.60
C ALA A 6 -27.28 20.97 4.97
N ALA A 7 -26.90 21.71 3.92
CA ALA A 7 -25.57 21.70 3.36
C ALA A 7 -24.56 21.94 4.50
N HIS A 8 -23.83 20.89 4.88
CA HIS A 8 -22.61 21.03 5.67
C HIS A 8 -21.52 21.54 4.71
N GLY A 9 -21.57 22.84 4.41
CA GLY A 9 -20.47 23.58 3.82
C GLY A 9 -19.39 23.80 4.87
N GLY A 10 -18.51 22.83 5.03
CA GLY A 10 -17.28 22.95 5.80
C GLY A 10 -16.11 22.46 4.95
N GLN A 11 -14.96 23.11 5.08
CA GLN A 11 -13.68 22.80 4.42
C GLN A 11 -13.07 21.45 4.90
N GLY A 12 -13.90 20.43 5.09
CA GLY A 12 -13.51 19.11 5.59
C GLY A 12 -13.32 18.09 4.47
N LEU A 13 -12.50 17.08 4.75
CA LEU A 13 -12.29 15.91 3.89
C LEU A 13 -13.63 15.23 3.58
N ARG A 14 -13.97 15.11 2.29
CA ARG A 14 -15.14 14.41 1.78
C ARG A 14 -14.77 12.98 1.43
N VAL A 15 -15.50 12.00 1.96
CA VAL A 15 -15.28 10.58 1.66
C VAL A 15 -16.53 10.02 0.97
N ARG A 16 -16.35 9.37 -0.18
CA ARG A 16 -17.41 8.74 -0.97
C ARG A 16 -17.12 7.26 -1.10
N TRP A 17 -18.10 6.42 -0.77
CA TRP A 17 -17.94 4.97 -0.76
C TRP A 17 -18.69 4.31 -1.92
N HIS A 18 -18.06 3.32 -2.52
CA HIS A 18 -18.60 2.47 -3.57
C HIS A 18 -18.39 1.00 -3.18
N PRO A 19 -19.46 0.25 -2.88
CA PRO A 19 -20.87 0.68 -2.90
C PRO A 19 -21.23 1.60 -1.71
N PRO A 20 -22.25 2.47 -1.84
CA PRO A 20 -22.59 3.47 -0.82
C PRO A 20 -23.17 2.86 0.46
N ASP A 21 -23.77 1.69 0.36
CA ASP A 21 -24.39 0.90 1.43
C ASP A 21 -23.43 -0.16 2.02
N PHE A 22 -22.11 0.00 1.79
CA PHE A 22 -21.12 -0.91 2.34
C PHE A 22 -21.25 -1.04 3.87
N PRO A 23 -21.48 -2.25 4.43
CA PRO A 23 -21.85 -2.42 5.84
C PRO A 23 -20.80 -1.98 6.87
N LEU A 24 -19.51 -1.94 6.49
CA LEU A 24 -18.43 -1.55 7.38
C LEU A 24 -18.02 -0.08 7.24
N ARG A 25 -18.74 0.68 6.40
CA ARG A 25 -18.42 2.07 6.03
C ARG A 25 -18.16 2.97 7.23
N GLU A 26 -19.07 2.99 8.19
CA GLU A 26 -19.02 3.92 9.33
C GLU A 26 -17.76 3.72 10.17
N ALA A 27 -17.47 2.47 10.55
CA ALA A 27 -16.28 2.12 11.32
C ALA A 27 -14.99 2.33 10.51
N ALA A 28 -15.01 2.01 9.21
CA ALA A 28 -13.87 2.18 8.33
C ALA A 28 -13.54 3.65 8.06
N GLU A 29 -14.54 4.51 7.87
CA GLU A 29 -14.33 5.93 7.59
C GLU A 29 -13.60 6.65 8.73
N GLY A 30 -13.91 6.32 9.99
CA GLY A 30 -13.16 6.84 11.13
C GLY A 30 -11.66 6.53 11.05
N VAL A 31 -11.32 5.27 10.74
CA VAL A 31 -9.92 4.82 10.59
C VAL A 31 -9.21 5.47 9.40
N LEU A 32 -9.92 5.63 8.28
CA LEU A 32 -9.38 6.31 7.10
C LEU A 32 -9.04 7.77 7.40
N ARG A 33 -9.95 8.49 8.07
CA ARG A 33 -9.74 9.89 8.46
C ARG A 33 -8.55 10.04 9.41
N GLU A 34 -8.46 9.17 10.41
CA GLU A 34 -7.31 9.11 11.31
C GLU A 34 -6.00 8.81 10.56
N SER A 35 -6.02 7.89 9.60
CA SER A 35 -4.82 7.54 8.82
C SER A 35 -4.35 8.71 7.95
N ILE A 36 -5.27 9.44 7.31
CA ILE A 36 -4.96 10.66 6.55
C ILE A 36 -4.35 11.73 7.48
N HIS A 37 -4.89 11.89 8.68
CA HIS A 37 -4.35 12.81 9.68
C HIS A 37 -2.97 12.41 10.16
N GLU A 38 -2.77 11.14 10.53
CA GLU A 38 -1.51 10.55 11.01
C GLU A 38 -0.35 10.70 10.01
N LEU A 39 -0.68 10.78 8.72
CA LEU A 39 0.29 10.96 7.65
C LEU A 39 0.46 12.42 7.21
N GLY A 40 -0.25 13.37 7.81
CA GLY A 40 -0.15 14.81 7.49
C GLY A 40 -0.84 15.21 6.19
N LEU A 41 -1.75 14.38 5.66
CA LEU A 41 -2.38 14.58 4.36
C LEU A 41 -3.68 15.41 4.43
N SER A 42 -4.10 15.84 5.62
CA SER A 42 -5.38 16.53 5.85
C SER A 42 -5.53 17.86 5.09
N ASP A 43 -4.42 18.56 4.83
CA ASP A 43 -4.44 19.84 4.10
C ASP A 43 -4.34 19.68 2.58
N VAL A 44 -3.85 18.50 2.15
CA VAL A 44 -3.63 18.15 0.74
C VAL A 44 -4.89 17.50 0.16
N VAL A 45 -5.35 16.40 0.77
CA VAL A 45 -6.46 15.60 0.25
C VAL A 45 -7.79 16.21 0.70
N ARG A 46 -8.65 16.53 -0.27
CA ARG A 46 -9.99 17.10 -0.04
C ARG A 46 -11.11 16.13 -0.34
N ASP A 47 -10.90 15.23 -1.31
CA ASP A 47 -11.88 14.24 -1.75
C ASP A 47 -11.26 12.84 -1.79
N VAL A 48 -11.92 11.86 -1.18
CA VAL A 48 -11.50 10.45 -1.18
C VAL A 48 -12.64 9.60 -1.74
N HIS A 49 -12.36 8.85 -2.79
CA HIS A 49 -13.27 7.88 -3.38
C HIS A 49 -12.81 6.48 -2.99
N VAL A 50 -13.55 5.80 -2.11
CA VAL A 50 -13.24 4.45 -1.66
C VAL A 50 -14.08 3.44 -2.44
N HIS A 51 -13.42 2.54 -3.15
CA HIS A 51 -14.03 1.42 -3.86
C HIS A 51 -13.74 0.12 -3.11
N VAL A 52 -14.76 -0.70 -2.90
CA VAL A 52 -14.64 -1.97 -2.18
C VAL A 52 -14.94 -3.12 -3.14
N ASP A 53 -13.95 -3.97 -3.40
CA ASP A 53 -14.19 -5.23 -4.08
C ASP A 53 -14.78 -6.26 -3.11
N LEU A 54 -16.11 -6.39 -3.16
CA LEU A 54 -16.87 -7.37 -2.38
C LEU A 54 -16.63 -8.81 -2.82
N ARG A 55 -16.07 -9.04 -4.03
CA ARG A 55 -15.77 -10.39 -4.52
C ARG A 55 -14.50 -10.94 -3.89
N ASN A 56 -13.62 -10.06 -3.39
CA ASN A 56 -12.39 -10.40 -2.68
C ASN A 56 -11.54 -11.47 -3.40
N ARG A 57 -11.42 -11.34 -4.72
CA ARG A 57 -10.78 -12.36 -5.56
C ARG A 57 -9.28 -12.39 -5.34
N ASP A 58 -8.71 -11.20 -5.28
CA ASP A 58 -7.29 -10.96 -5.02
C ASP A 58 -7.23 -9.95 -3.88
N ASP A 59 -6.42 -10.22 -2.85
CA ASP A 59 -6.30 -9.44 -1.61
C ASP A 59 -5.58 -8.10 -1.87
N HIS A 60 -6.15 -7.29 -2.76
CA HIS A 60 -5.56 -6.08 -3.28
C HIS A 60 -5.93 -4.87 -2.44
N ALA A 61 -4.98 -3.95 -2.33
CA ALA A 61 -5.22 -2.56 -2.02
C ALA A 61 -4.46 -1.75 -3.08
N TYR A 62 -5.04 -0.69 -3.60
CA TYR A 62 -4.34 0.24 -4.48
C TYR A 62 -4.86 1.66 -4.29
N ILE A 63 -3.99 2.61 -4.61
CA ILE A 63 -4.26 4.04 -4.54
C ILE A 63 -3.81 4.74 -5.82
N GLU A 64 -4.53 5.78 -6.20
CA GLU A 64 -4.12 6.69 -7.26
C GLU A 64 -4.67 8.11 -7.02
N TRP A 65 -3.96 9.10 -7.54
CA TRP A 65 -4.50 10.45 -7.68
C TRP A 65 -5.62 10.45 -8.71
N ASN A 66 -6.78 10.98 -8.32
CA ASN A 66 -7.96 11.08 -9.18
C ASN A 66 -8.04 12.45 -9.89
N THR A 67 -7.19 13.41 -9.50
CA THR A 67 -7.06 14.72 -10.14
C THR A 67 -5.60 15.15 -10.26
N HIS A 68 -5.29 15.91 -11.31
CA HIS A 68 -3.93 16.43 -11.56
C HIS A 68 -3.44 17.43 -10.49
N ASP A 69 -4.34 18.01 -9.70
CA ASP A 69 -4.02 18.95 -8.63
C ASP A 69 -3.80 18.28 -7.27
N HIS A 70 -3.79 16.94 -7.24
CA HIS A 70 -3.53 16.12 -6.04
C HIS A 70 -4.48 16.43 -4.87
N ARG A 71 -5.73 16.80 -5.19
CA ARG A 71 -6.78 17.08 -4.18
C ARG A 71 -7.78 15.95 -4.03
N ALA A 72 -7.90 15.08 -5.02
CA ALA A 72 -8.79 13.94 -4.99
C ALA A 72 -8.02 12.63 -5.16
N VAL A 73 -8.40 11.61 -4.40
CA VAL A 73 -7.75 10.29 -4.41
C VAL A 73 -8.78 9.20 -4.64
N ARG A 74 -8.38 8.14 -5.36
CA ARG A 74 -9.14 6.91 -5.44
C ARG A 74 -8.40 5.83 -4.66
N LEU A 75 -9.08 5.25 -3.70
CA LEU A 75 -8.63 4.12 -2.90
C LEU A 75 -9.48 2.90 -3.26
N SER A 76 -8.85 1.77 -3.49
CA SER A 76 -9.55 0.54 -3.80
C SER A 76 -9.06 -0.58 -2.91
N PHE A 77 -9.99 -1.23 -2.22
CA PHE A 77 -9.69 -2.28 -1.25
C PHE A 77 -10.50 -3.53 -1.53
N ALA A 78 -9.83 -4.67 -1.54
CA ALA A 78 -10.49 -5.95 -1.36
C ALA A 78 -11.15 -6.03 0.02
N LEU A 79 -12.31 -6.67 0.11
CA LEU A 79 -13.05 -6.83 1.36
C LEU A 79 -12.21 -7.45 2.51
N GLY A 80 -11.23 -8.29 2.16
CA GLY A 80 -10.29 -8.92 3.08
C GLY A 80 -9.52 -7.92 3.94
N ASN A 81 -9.28 -6.71 3.45
CA ASN A 81 -8.58 -5.64 4.17
C ASN A 81 -9.36 -5.11 5.38
N PHE A 82 -10.68 -5.30 5.41
CA PHE A 82 -11.54 -4.80 6.48
C PHE A 82 -11.69 -5.77 7.65
N VAL A 83 -11.16 -6.99 7.55
CA VAL A 83 -11.38 -8.06 8.54
C VAL A 83 -10.08 -8.73 8.97
N THR A 84 -10.14 -9.50 10.05
CA THR A 84 -8.97 -10.22 10.58
C THR A 84 -8.43 -11.27 9.59
N PRO A 85 -7.13 -11.63 9.67
CA PRO A 85 -6.56 -12.67 8.80
C PRO A 85 -7.24 -14.03 8.95
N ALA A 86 -7.70 -14.36 10.17
CA ALA A 86 -8.45 -15.60 10.41
C ALA A 86 -9.78 -15.61 9.66
N ARG A 87 -10.51 -14.49 9.66
CA ARG A 87 -11.76 -14.33 8.92
C ARG A 87 -11.53 -14.35 7.42
N ARG A 88 -10.52 -13.62 6.94
CA ARG A 88 -10.08 -13.63 5.53
C ARG A 88 -9.79 -15.06 5.04
N ARG A 89 -9.03 -15.85 5.81
CA ARG A 89 -8.74 -17.27 5.52
C ARG A 89 -9.97 -18.17 5.56
N ALA A 90 -10.97 -17.85 6.36
CA ALA A 90 -12.24 -18.59 6.37
C ALA A 90 -13.05 -18.29 5.09
N TRP A 91 -13.04 -17.04 4.62
CA TRP A 91 -13.71 -16.62 3.41
C TRP A 91 -13.11 -17.21 2.14
N THR A 92 -11.80 -17.19 1.96
CA THR A 92 -11.16 -17.80 0.78
C THR A 92 -11.51 -19.28 0.61
N ARG A 93 -11.76 -19.99 1.72
CA ARG A 93 -12.17 -21.40 1.71
C ARG A 93 -13.65 -21.64 1.39
N THR A 94 -14.53 -20.67 1.63
CA THR A 94 -15.99 -20.89 1.62
C THR A 94 -16.76 -20.01 0.63
N TRP A 95 -16.28 -18.82 0.31
CA TRP A 95 -17.03 -17.80 -0.43
C TRP A 95 -16.72 -17.77 -1.94
N GLY A 96 -15.51 -18.15 -2.36
CA GLY A 96 -15.16 -18.24 -3.79
C GLY A 96 -15.98 -19.27 -4.60
N ARG A 97 -16.90 -20.00 -3.96
CA ARG A 97 -17.67 -21.11 -4.54
C ARG A 97 -19.20 -20.95 -4.48
N ARG A 98 -19.76 -19.90 -3.88
CA ARG A 98 -21.23 -19.77 -3.71
C ARG A 98 -21.75 -18.38 -4.08
N ALA A 99 -22.72 -18.33 -4.99
CA ALA A 99 -23.55 -17.14 -5.22
C ALA A 99 -24.49 -16.91 -4.03
N GLY A 100 -24.79 -15.65 -3.68
CA GLY A 100 -25.67 -15.30 -2.54
C GLY A 100 -24.95 -15.16 -1.19
N VAL A 101 -23.68 -14.78 -1.23
CA VAL A 101 -22.83 -14.49 -0.07
C VAL A 101 -23.56 -13.66 1.00
N PRO A 102 -23.65 -14.13 2.27
CA PRO A 102 -24.31 -13.36 3.32
C PRO A 102 -23.55 -12.06 3.59
N PRO A 103 -24.25 -10.95 3.89
CA PRO A 103 -23.64 -9.64 4.07
C PRO A 103 -22.56 -9.67 5.16
N VAL A 104 -21.51 -8.88 4.95
CA VAL A 104 -20.46 -8.70 5.95
C VAL A 104 -21.06 -7.95 7.13
N GLU A 105 -21.02 -8.55 8.31
CA GLU A 105 -21.63 -7.98 9.51
C GLU A 105 -20.69 -6.91 10.13
N PRO A 106 -21.22 -5.80 10.68
CA PRO A 106 -20.41 -4.75 11.33
C PRO A 106 -19.39 -5.27 12.35
N ARG A 107 -19.77 -6.27 13.15
CA ARG A 107 -18.90 -6.92 14.16
C ARG A 107 -17.67 -7.62 13.59
N GLN A 108 -17.60 -7.81 12.27
CA GLN A 108 -16.47 -8.47 11.60
C GLN A 108 -15.36 -7.49 11.25
N PHE A 109 -15.60 -6.18 11.40
CA PHE A 109 -14.60 -5.15 11.15
C PHE A 109 -13.37 -5.32 12.04
N SER A 110 -12.19 -5.20 11.44
CA SER A 110 -10.92 -5.14 12.13
C SER A 110 -10.25 -3.80 11.86
N ARG A 111 -10.30 -2.93 12.86
CA ARG A 111 -9.60 -1.63 12.84
C ARG A 111 -8.13 -1.78 12.49
N LYS A 112 -7.44 -2.76 13.09
CA LYS A 112 -6.02 -3.00 12.84
C LYS A 112 -5.74 -3.31 11.37
N CYS A 113 -6.46 -4.27 10.77
CA CYS A 113 -6.24 -4.67 9.39
C CYS A 113 -6.56 -3.56 8.40
N PHE A 114 -7.64 -2.81 8.65
CA PHE A 114 -7.99 -1.71 7.76
C PHE A 114 -7.02 -0.53 7.90
N ALA A 115 -6.56 -0.23 9.11
CA ALA A 115 -5.52 0.78 9.34
C ALA A 115 -4.20 0.40 8.67
N GLU A 116 -3.78 -0.87 8.74
CA GLU A 116 -2.60 -1.37 8.03
C GLU A 116 -2.70 -1.13 6.52
N ALA A 117 -3.82 -1.51 5.90
CA ALA A 117 -4.04 -1.27 4.48
C ALA A 117 -4.10 0.23 4.14
N CYS A 118 -4.83 1.03 4.92
CA CYS A 118 -4.96 2.47 4.69
C CYS A 118 -3.62 3.20 4.79
N LEU A 119 -2.87 2.96 5.86
CA LEU A 119 -1.59 3.60 6.09
C LEU A 119 -0.57 3.22 5.03
N HIS A 120 -0.56 1.96 4.59
CA HIS A 120 0.32 1.49 3.53
C HIS A 120 0.04 2.22 2.21
N GLU A 121 -1.21 2.23 1.77
CA GLU A 121 -1.61 2.90 0.53
C GLU A 121 -1.41 4.42 0.60
N LEU A 122 -1.82 5.07 1.69
CA LEU A 122 -1.65 6.52 1.83
C LEU A 122 -0.17 6.94 1.88
N TYR A 123 0.74 6.05 2.29
CA TYR A 123 2.17 6.33 2.23
C TYR A 123 2.70 6.39 0.79
N HIS A 124 2.19 5.56 -0.12
CA HIS A 124 2.51 5.67 -1.55
C HIS A 124 2.18 7.07 -2.06
N LEU A 125 0.98 7.54 -1.75
CA LEU A 125 0.51 8.86 -2.14
C LEU A 125 1.31 9.99 -1.49
N ARG A 126 1.71 9.81 -0.23
CA ARG A 126 2.56 10.77 0.46
C ARG A 126 3.95 10.86 -0.17
N ASP A 127 4.61 9.75 -0.46
CA ASP A 127 5.97 9.82 -1.04
C ASP A 127 5.93 10.29 -2.49
N ASP A 128 4.86 10.03 -3.23
CA ASP A 128 4.65 10.65 -4.53
C ASP A 128 4.57 12.19 -4.39
N HIS A 129 3.76 12.69 -3.46
CA HIS A 129 3.63 14.13 -3.21
C HIS A 129 4.91 14.81 -2.68
N GLU A 130 5.58 14.20 -1.69
CA GLU A 130 6.71 14.81 -0.98
C GLU A 130 8.06 14.55 -1.65
N ALA A 131 8.23 13.38 -2.25
CA ALA A 131 9.52 12.92 -2.78
C ALA A 131 9.51 12.66 -4.30
N GLY A 132 8.36 12.81 -4.97
CA GLY A 132 8.21 12.58 -6.41
C GLY A 132 8.41 11.12 -6.80
N VAL A 133 8.09 10.19 -5.90
CA VAL A 133 8.11 8.75 -6.19
C VAL A 133 6.85 8.40 -6.97
N ASP A 134 6.93 8.47 -8.31
CA ASP A 134 5.86 8.04 -9.22
C ASP A 134 6.30 6.85 -10.08
N LEU A 135 5.61 5.72 -9.95
CA LEU A 135 5.87 4.52 -10.75
C LEU A 135 5.20 4.55 -12.13
N ALA A 136 4.25 5.45 -12.38
CA ALA A 136 3.54 5.53 -13.66
C ALA A 136 4.49 5.87 -14.82
N ALA A 137 5.57 6.62 -14.55
CA ALA A 137 6.59 6.95 -15.54
C ALA A 137 7.54 5.79 -15.91
N HIS A 138 7.44 4.63 -15.24
CA HIS A 138 8.36 3.51 -15.43
C HIS A 138 7.86 2.48 -16.45
N PRO A 139 8.77 1.74 -17.13
CA PRO A 139 8.43 0.60 -17.96
C PRO A 139 7.61 -0.44 -17.18
N GLU A 140 6.61 -1.03 -17.82
CA GLU A 140 5.71 -2.00 -17.18
C GLU A 140 6.47 -3.18 -16.56
N GLU A 141 7.53 -3.63 -17.22
CA GLU A 141 8.43 -4.70 -16.76
C GLU A 141 9.11 -4.42 -15.41
N ASP A 142 9.35 -3.15 -15.07
CA ASP A 142 10.02 -2.74 -13.84
C ASP A 142 9.05 -2.37 -12.71
N ARG A 143 7.79 -2.06 -13.04
CA ARG A 143 6.80 -1.52 -12.10
C ARG A 143 6.53 -2.47 -10.94
N GLU A 144 6.36 -3.76 -11.21
CA GLU A 144 6.10 -4.74 -10.15
C GLU A 144 7.26 -4.80 -9.15
N ALA A 145 8.50 -4.79 -9.65
CA ALA A 145 9.67 -4.87 -8.79
C ALA A 145 9.88 -3.59 -7.99
N LEU A 146 9.76 -2.43 -8.62
CA LEU A 146 9.86 -1.13 -7.93
C LEU A 146 8.77 -0.98 -6.88
N ASN A 147 7.54 -1.39 -7.20
CA ASN A 147 6.43 -1.36 -6.25
C ASN A 147 6.73 -2.23 -5.03
N GLU A 148 7.28 -3.43 -5.21
CA GLU A 148 7.65 -4.27 -4.06
C GLU A 148 8.80 -3.67 -3.22
N LEU A 149 9.80 -3.05 -3.85
CA LEU A 149 10.86 -2.34 -3.11
C LEU A 149 10.26 -1.19 -2.27
N TRP A 150 9.35 -0.43 -2.85
CA TRP A 150 8.64 0.65 -2.18
C TRP A 150 7.78 0.13 -1.02
N ASN A 151 7.05 -0.97 -1.23
CA ASN A 151 6.23 -1.61 -0.20
C ASN A 151 7.06 -2.05 1.03
N VAL A 152 8.25 -2.62 0.83
CA VAL A 152 9.16 -2.99 1.95
C VAL A 152 9.58 -1.75 2.73
N TRP A 153 9.91 -0.66 2.03
CA TRP A 153 10.32 0.58 2.66
C TRP A 153 9.18 1.24 3.46
N ILE A 154 7.96 1.25 2.93
CA ILE A 154 6.76 1.74 3.63
C ILE A 154 6.52 0.96 4.92
N ASP A 155 6.50 -0.37 4.88
CA ASP A 155 6.26 -1.19 6.07
C ASP A 155 7.37 -1.03 7.12
N GLY A 156 8.63 -0.85 6.69
CA GLY A 156 9.73 -0.54 7.59
C GLY A 156 9.50 0.77 8.38
N ARG A 157 9.06 1.83 7.70
CA ARG A 157 8.75 3.13 8.32
C ARG A 157 7.54 3.04 9.25
N LEU A 158 6.48 2.37 8.84
CA LEU A 158 5.30 2.15 9.69
C LEU A 158 5.69 1.36 10.95
N ASN A 159 6.47 0.28 10.81
CA ASN A 159 6.93 -0.51 11.94
C ASN A 159 7.77 0.30 12.94
N ARG A 160 8.69 1.13 12.45
CA ARG A 160 9.53 2.00 13.30
C ARG A 160 8.70 3.02 14.09
N ARG A 161 7.63 3.54 13.49
CA ARG A 161 6.68 4.46 14.13
C ARG A 161 5.70 3.76 15.09
N GLY A 162 5.74 2.43 15.20
CA GLY A 162 4.77 1.65 15.97
C GLY A 162 3.36 1.65 15.35
N LEU A 163 3.24 2.00 14.07
CA LEU A 163 1.98 2.03 13.34
C LEU A 163 1.60 0.64 12.81
N PRO A 164 0.31 0.38 12.54
CA PRO A 164 -0.14 -0.84 11.86
C PRO A 164 0.61 -1.06 10.53
N ALA A 165 1.26 -2.22 10.41
CA ALA A 165 2.05 -2.63 9.25
C ALA A 165 2.12 -4.17 9.20
N MET A 166 2.46 -4.73 8.05
CA MET A 166 2.83 -6.14 7.99
C MET A 166 4.03 -6.41 8.89
N THR A 167 4.09 -7.62 9.46
CA THR A 167 5.30 -8.02 10.19
C THR A 167 6.48 -8.15 9.24
N ARG A 168 7.71 -7.95 9.75
CA ARG A 168 8.94 -8.15 8.97
C ARG A 168 8.99 -9.51 8.27
N GLY A 169 8.54 -10.57 8.95
CA GLY A 169 8.50 -11.92 8.40
C GLY A 169 7.47 -12.08 7.28
N GLU A 170 6.30 -11.46 7.39
CA GLU A 170 5.29 -11.45 6.32
C GLU A 170 5.78 -10.68 5.10
N ARG A 171 6.26 -9.46 5.29
CA ARG A 171 6.79 -8.63 4.21
C ARG A 171 7.98 -9.31 3.52
N ARG A 172 8.89 -9.94 4.26
CA ARG A 172 10.00 -10.70 3.68
C ARG A 172 9.52 -11.85 2.78
N ARG A 173 8.45 -12.56 3.17
CA ARG A 173 7.89 -13.64 2.33
C ARG A 173 7.29 -13.10 1.03
N VAL A 174 6.60 -11.96 1.08
CA VAL A 174 6.05 -11.28 -0.10
C VAL A 174 7.19 -10.84 -1.01
N PHE A 175 8.16 -10.10 -0.47
CA PHE A 175 9.35 -9.64 -1.18
C PHE A 175 10.10 -10.76 -1.91
N VAL A 176 10.34 -11.89 -1.23
CA VAL A 176 10.99 -13.07 -1.83
C VAL A 176 10.14 -13.64 -2.95
N ARG A 177 8.84 -13.84 -2.72
CA ARG A 177 7.94 -14.40 -3.74
C ARG A 177 7.90 -13.52 -5.00
N THR A 178 7.82 -12.21 -4.82
CA THR A 178 7.74 -11.26 -5.92
C THR A 178 9.04 -11.18 -6.69
N LEU A 179 10.20 -11.11 -6.01
CA LEU A 179 11.47 -10.81 -6.69
C LEU A 179 12.38 -12.02 -6.95
N SER A 180 12.03 -13.23 -6.49
CA SER A 180 12.92 -14.41 -6.64
C SER A 180 13.21 -14.82 -8.08
N HIS A 181 12.35 -14.43 -9.03
CA HIS A 181 12.53 -14.73 -10.44
C HIS A 181 13.62 -13.86 -11.09
N TYR A 182 14.05 -12.77 -10.43
CA TYR A 182 15.15 -11.95 -10.93
C TYR A 182 16.49 -12.68 -10.78
N PRO A 183 17.38 -12.62 -11.80
CA PRO A 183 18.59 -13.45 -11.88
C PRO A 183 19.55 -13.40 -10.68
N ARG A 184 19.47 -12.36 -9.81
CA ARG A 184 20.42 -12.12 -8.71
C ARG A 184 19.80 -11.93 -7.34
N PHE A 185 18.52 -12.29 -7.21
CA PHE A 185 17.80 -12.14 -5.96
C PHE A 185 18.50 -12.85 -4.78
N THR A 186 19.08 -14.03 -4.99
CA THR A 186 19.53 -14.94 -3.91
C THR A 186 20.66 -14.42 -3.02
N ARG A 187 21.59 -13.60 -3.52
CA ARG A 187 22.67 -13.00 -2.68
C ARG A 187 22.40 -11.55 -2.29
N ARG A 188 21.67 -10.80 -3.11
CA ARG A 188 21.46 -9.35 -2.92
C ARG A 188 20.15 -9.04 -2.20
N GLY A 189 19.12 -9.87 -2.39
CA GLY A 189 17.77 -9.65 -1.88
C GLY A 189 17.72 -9.43 -0.38
N GLU A 190 18.42 -10.24 0.42
CA GLU A 190 18.44 -10.06 1.89
C GLU A 190 19.06 -8.74 2.31
N ARG A 191 20.15 -8.32 1.67
CA ARG A 191 20.80 -7.03 1.97
C ARG A 191 19.88 -5.87 1.61
N ILE A 192 19.27 -5.92 0.42
CA ILE A 192 18.35 -4.88 -0.06
C ILE A 192 17.12 -4.80 0.85
N PHE A 193 16.54 -5.95 1.21
CA PHE A 193 15.44 -6.02 2.16
C PHE A 193 15.78 -5.33 3.48
N ASN A 194 16.94 -5.65 4.05
CA ASN A 194 17.38 -5.07 5.32
C ASN A 194 17.64 -3.56 5.21
N ALA A 195 18.19 -3.10 4.09
CA ALA A 195 18.39 -1.68 3.82
C ALA A 195 17.06 -0.92 3.73
N LEU A 196 16.10 -1.43 2.93
CA LEU A 196 14.76 -0.84 2.79
C LEU A 196 14.01 -0.83 4.12
N TRP A 197 14.03 -1.95 4.86
CA TRP A 197 13.33 -2.08 6.13
C TRP A 197 13.84 -1.08 7.18
N THR A 198 15.13 -0.75 7.16
CA THR A 198 15.79 0.10 8.16
C THR A 198 15.99 1.55 7.72
N ALA A 199 15.70 1.91 6.48
CA ALA A 199 15.81 3.28 5.99
C ALA A 199 14.65 4.17 6.48
N ASP A 200 14.97 5.38 6.92
CA ASP A 200 13.99 6.45 7.18
C ASP A 200 13.69 7.28 5.92
N HIS A 201 14.71 7.47 5.07
CA HIS A 201 14.63 8.29 3.87
C HIS A 201 15.12 7.51 2.66
N LEU A 202 14.33 7.58 1.59
CA LEU A 202 14.62 6.96 0.31
C LEU A 202 13.94 7.83 -0.74
N GLY A 203 14.69 8.23 -1.77
CA GLY A 203 14.14 8.94 -2.91
C GLY A 203 13.93 8.02 -4.10
N PRO A 204 13.34 8.54 -5.19
CA PRO A 204 13.19 7.79 -6.45
C PRO A 204 14.52 7.29 -7.03
N LYS A 205 15.64 7.95 -6.71
CA LYS A 205 16.97 7.55 -7.20
C LYS A 205 17.47 6.29 -6.47
N GLU A 206 17.25 6.22 -5.16
CA GLU A 206 17.67 5.09 -4.32
C GLU A 206 16.85 3.83 -4.64
N LEU A 207 15.52 3.95 -4.83
CA LEU A 207 14.68 2.82 -5.26
C LEU A 207 15.18 2.23 -6.59
N ARG A 208 15.47 3.10 -7.55
CA ARG A 208 16.03 2.70 -8.85
C ARG A 208 17.41 2.06 -8.72
N ALA A 209 18.27 2.58 -7.84
CA ALA A 209 19.58 1.99 -7.60
C ALA A 209 19.45 0.55 -7.07
N PHE A 210 18.50 0.29 -6.17
CA PHE A 210 18.23 -1.08 -5.69
C PHE A 210 17.69 -1.99 -6.80
N LEU A 211 16.77 -1.51 -7.65
CA LEU A 211 16.29 -2.30 -8.78
C LEU A 211 17.44 -2.63 -9.75
N ALA A 212 18.22 -1.62 -10.16
CA ALA A 212 19.36 -1.79 -11.05
C ALA A 212 20.37 -2.78 -10.46
N GLU A 213 20.54 -2.80 -9.14
CA GLU A 213 21.37 -3.78 -8.46
C GLU A 213 20.80 -5.21 -8.54
N ILE A 214 19.48 -5.39 -8.49
CA ILE A 214 18.83 -6.70 -8.66
C ILE A 214 18.98 -7.19 -10.11
N GLN A 215 18.95 -6.28 -11.08
CA GLN A 215 18.96 -6.59 -12.53
C GLN A 215 20.37 -6.68 -13.16
N SER A 216 21.35 -5.92 -12.68
CA SER A 216 22.66 -5.79 -13.36
C SER A 216 23.42 -7.12 -13.44
N PRO A 217 24.01 -7.51 -14.58
CA PRO A 217 25.02 -8.57 -14.70
C PRO A 217 26.34 -8.18 -14.01
N HIS A 218 27.34 -9.07 -13.95
CA HIS A 218 28.39 -9.05 -12.90
C HIS A 218 29.25 -7.79 -13.01
N ASP A 219 29.47 -7.10 -11.89
CA ASP A 219 30.81 -6.56 -11.65
C ASP A 219 31.63 -7.76 -11.18
N THR A 220 32.33 -8.38 -12.13
CA THR A 220 33.46 -9.24 -11.79
C THR A 220 34.41 -8.35 -11.00
N GLY A 221 34.74 -8.77 -9.78
CA GLY A 221 35.60 -8.00 -8.90
C GLY A 221 36.81 -7.47 -9.64
N ARG A 222 36.85 -6.16 -9.87
CA ARG A 222 38.05 -5.44 -10.31
C ARG A 222 39.00 -5.37 -9.13
N ARG A 223 39.52 -6.53 -8.72
CA ARG A 223 40.79 -6.61 -8.00
C ARG A 223 41.85 -6.31 -9.06
N ALA A 224 41.99 -5.04 -9.40
CA ALA A 224 43.14 -4.55 -10.13
C ALA A 224 44.36 -4.93 -9.29
N LYS A 225 45.08 -5.97 -9.72
CA LYS A 225 46.43 -6.27 -9.27
C LYS A 225 47.27 -5.04 -9.60
N ARG A 226 47.35 -4.11 -8.66
CA ARG A 226 48.47 -3.19 -8.53
C ARG A 226 49.68 -4.04 -8.11
N ARG A 227 50.39 -4.57 -9.10
CA ARG A 227 51.85 -4.79 -9.01
C ARG A 227 52.38 -3.81 -10.06
N GLY A 228 52.96 -2.67 -9.70
CA GLY A 228 54.05 -2.55 -8.73
C GLY A 228 55.31 -2.95 -9.48
N ARG A 229 56.04 -1.92 -9.92
CA ARG A 229 57.27 -1.92 -10.71
C ARG A 229 58.25 -3.03 -10.36
#